data_AF-A0A952SCD7-F1
#
_entry.id   AF-A0A952SCD7-F1
#
_cell.length_a   1.000
_cell.length_b   1.000
_cell.length_c   1.000
_cell.angle_alpha   90.00
_cell.angle_beta   90.00
_cell.angle_gamma   90.00
#
_symmetry.space_group_name_H-M   'P 1'
#
loop_
_entity.id
_entity.type
_entity.pdbx_description
1 polymer ?
#
loop_
_entity_poly.entity_id
_entity_poly.type
_entity_poly.pdbx_seq_one_letter_code
_entity_poly.pdbx_strand_id
1 'polypeptide(L)'
;MLSRHFRRSFILLAIAVAGSSCTYIDSSIGGVTNAFGLNDTATVIAKTAQIRTSYAVVAADLLEVKRGDQLDVIDSMEFEKVLWYRVRARDEMQTEGWIEAQNVITSDTLRRSQEIAGEFGDQVPQATGIIRSASNLRSAPDMNAENVLFKLANGSTFEIMEWRFVPKEEAPDVDDAPKGQVKKGKRSENEDIKAAKEAGEADKIDEKYDIWYKVRLDPSVSPAPAGWLFGRQVELQVPSDIVFFQANNKKFVTWQRLDADTDKGAVTKASTPGNWVILSRTNLVKAIDGVEPDFDGIVVLAFDKYDQSYYTVWRNPPNTDVWGRLPLRMDGRGDNKTFTIKLRNNNGSMDDKRFIVFKDKNRLRVTPPEDIAQYTSPTPKR
;
A
#
# COMPACT_ATOMS: atom_id res chain seq x y z
N MET A 1 29.91 21.16 -84.04
CA MET A 1 30.56 20.23 -83.10
C MET A 1 30.40 20.79 -81.70
N LEU A 2 29.93 19.94 -80.78
CA LEU A 2 29.50 20.15 -79.39
C LEU A 2 30.38 21.13 -78.57
N SER A 3 29.92 21.84 -77.53
CA SER A 3 28.67 21.87 -76.76
C SER A 3 28.70 23.18 -75.94
N ARG A 4 27.54 23.83 -75.78
CA ARG A 4 27.31 25.01 -74.94
C ARG A 4 26.47 24.62 -73.72
N HIS A 5 26.63 25.48 -72.71
CA HIS A 5 25.64 25.93 -71.72
C HIS A 5 25.75 25.35 -70.30
N PHE A 6 25.45 26.07 -69.21
CA PHE A 6 25.53 27.48 -68.74
C PHE A 6 24.59 27.53 -67.51
N ARG A 7 25.12 28.02 -66.38
CA ARG A 7 24.47 28.71 -65.23
C ARG A 7 23.31 28.02 -64.48
N ARG A 8 23.46 27.82 -63.16
CA ARG A 8 23.22 28.73 -62.00
C ARG A 8 21.74 28.85 -61.58
N SER A 9 21.54 28.46 -60.32
CA SER A 9 20.52 28.72 -59.30
C SER A 9 19.54 29.89 -59.47
N PHE A 10 18.27 29.71 -59.06
CA PHE A 10 17.64 30.33 -57.86
C PHE A 10 16.14 29.93 -57.70
N ILE A 11 15.79 29.50 -56.46
CA ILE A 11 14.60 29.75 -55.62
C ILE A 11 13.22 30.06 -56.25
N LEU A 12 12.16 29.34 -55.80
CA LEU A 12 10.93 29.93 -55.22
C LEU A 12 9.92 28.89 -54.66
N LEU A 13 9.19 29.35 -53.65
CA LEU A 13 8.20 28.69 -52.78
C LEU A 13 6.76 29.07 -53.23
N ALA A 14 5.80 28.13 -53.23
CA ALA A 14 4.34 28.34 -53.06
C ALA A 14 3.62 26.96 -53.02
N ILE A 15 3.04 26.55 -51.89
CA ILE A 15 1.62 26.66 -51.46
C ILE A 15 0.59 25.84 -52.27
N ALA A 16 0.14 24.76 -51.60
CA ALA A 16 -1.15 24.05 -51.53
C ALA A 16 -2.25 24.22 -52.61
N VAL A 17 -2.81 23.08 -53.05
CA VAL A 17 -4.26 22.87 -53.27
C VAL A 17 -4.67 21.48 -52.78
N ALA A 18 -5.82 21.46 -52.11
CA ALA A 18 -6.49 20.36 -51.44
C ALA A 18 -7.03 19.26 -52.39
N GLY A 19 -7.14 18.05 -51.84
CA GLY A 19 -7.98 16.95 -52.32
C GLY A 19 -8.57 16.21 -51.12
N SER A 20 -9.81 16.55 -50.80
CA SER A 20 -10.59 16.10 -49.64
C SER A 20 -11.35 14.79 -49.89
N SER A 21 -11.58 14.04 -48.80
CA SER A 21 -12.66 13.05 -48.49
C SER A 21 -12.11 11.68 -48.05
N CYS A 22 -11.86 11.47 -46.75
CA CYS A 22 -12.77 11.08 -45.65
C CYS A 22 -13.37 9.67 -45.79
N THR A 23 -12.92 8.72 -44.95
CA THR A 23 -13.79 8.07 -43.94
C THR A 23 -12.96 7.38 -42.85
N TYR A 24 -13.55 7.37 -41.66
CA TYR A 24 -13.00 7.14 -40.33
C TYR A 24 -12.87 5.66 -39.94
N ILE A 25 -11.76 5.29 -39.27
CA ILE A 25 -11.65 4.40 -38.09
C ILE A 25 -10.32 4.82 -37.41
N ASP A 26 -10.26 5.71 -36.43
CA ASP A 26 -10.61 5.62 -35.00
C ASP A 26 -9.83 4.56 -34.18
N SER A 27 -9.15 5.05 -33.13
CA SER A 27 -8.49 4.32 -32.03
C SER A 27 -7.24 3.45 -32.31
N SER A 28 -6.09 4.07 -32.63
CA SER A 28 -4.78 3.44 -32.38
C SER A 28 -4.39 3.61 -30.91
N ILE A 29 -4.87 2.66 -30.12
CA ILE A 29 -4.30 2.08 -28.91
C ILE A 29 -2.97 2.72 -28.44
N GLY A 30 -3.05 3.50 -27.36
CA GLY A 30 -1.94 3.77 -26.44
C GLY A 30 -1.65 2.51 -25.64
N GLY A 31 -1.05 1.52 -26.30
CA GLY A 31 -0.62 0.26 -25.73
C GLY A 31 0.85 0.07 -26.04
N VAL A 32 1.64 0.03 -24.97
CA VAL A 32 3.00 -0.51 -24.85
C VAL A 32 3.64 -0.94 -26.17
N THR A 33 4.29 -0.01 -26.87
CA THR A 33 5.30 -0.36 -27.88
C THR A 33 6.67 -0.04 -27.31
N ASN A 34 7.09 -0.84 -26.33
CA ASN A 34 8.51 -1.12 -26.19
C ASN A 34 8.89 -2.07 -27.33
N ALA A 35 9.21 -1.47 -28.48
CA ALA A 35 9.81 -2.17 -29.59
C ALA A 35 11.16 -2.78 -29.15
N PHE A 36 11.40 -4.03 -29.57
CA PHE A 36 12.59 -4.87 -29.36
C PHE A 36 12.74 -5.53 -27.98
N GLY A 37 12.21 -6.77 -27.91
CA GLY A 37 12.71 -7.86 -27.06
C GLY A 37 12.64 -7.60 -25.56
N LEU A 38 11.56 -8.04 -24.92
CA LEU A 38 11.59 -8.32 -23.49
C LEU A 38 12.62 -9.43 -23.25
N ASN A 39 13.92 -9.13 -23.11
CA ASN A 39 14.88 -10.08 -22.54
C ASN A 39 14.71 -10.09 -21.01
N ASP A 40 13.48 -10.32 -20.56
CA ASP A 40 13.15 -10.44 -19.14
C ASP A 40 12.98 -11.93 -18.81
N THR A 41 13.18 -12.29 -17.55
CA THR A 41 12.97 -13.65 -17.07
C THR A 41 11.83 -13.66 -16.07
N ALA A 42 11.00 -14.68 -16.10
CA ALA A 42 9.91 -14.88 -15.16
C ALA A 42 10.14 -16.14 -14.33
N THR A 43 9.71 -16.09 -13.07
CA THR A 43 9.71 -17.24 -12.18
C THR A 43 8.28 -17.73 -12.00
N VAL A 44 8.06 -19.05 -12.10
CA VAL A 44 6.74 -19.65 -11.86
C VAL A 44 6.41 -19.62 -10.37
N ILE A 45 5.21 -19.15 -10.03
CA ILE A 45 4.77 -18.94 -8.63
C ILE A 45 3.59 -19.84 -8.26
N ALA A 46 2.82 -20.28 -9.26
CA ALA A 46 1.81 -21.32 -9.09
C ALA A 46 2.48 -22.64 -8.70
N LYS A 47 1.80 -23.47 -7.89
CA LYS A 47 2.30 -24.80 -7.52
C LYS A 47 2.64 -25.62 -8.78
N THR A 48 1.74 -25.55 -9.76
CA THR A 48 1.83 -26.12 -11.11
C THR A 48 1.12 -25.17 -12.06
N ALA A 49 1.66 -24.99 -13.26
CA ALA A 49 1.02 -24.26 -14.35
C ALA A 49 1.33 -24.93 -15.69
N GLN A 50 0.53 -24.64 -16.71
CA GLN A 50 0.73 -25.18 -18.06
C GLN A 50 1.19 -24.07 -18.99
N ILE A 51 2.24 -24.33 -19.76
CA ILE A 51 2.57 -23.60 -20.97
C ILE A 51 1.68 -24.15 -22.08
N ARG A 52 0.93 -23.29 -22.76
CA ARG A 52 -0.11 -23.67 -23.72
C ARG A 52 0.26 -23.23 -25.13
N THR A 53 -0.31 -23.87 -26.14
CA THR A 53 -0.09 -23.49 -27.55
C THR A 53 -0.59 -22.10 -27.89
N SER A 54 -1.61 -21.61 -27.19
CA SER A 54 -2.18 -20.27 -27.39
C SER A 54 -2.90 -19.80 -26.11
N TYR A 55 -3.27 -18.52 -26.08
CA TYR A 55 -4.11 -17.92 -25.05
C TYR A 55 -5.63 -18.15 -25.27
N ALA A 56 -6.03 -18.94 -26.28
CA ALA A 56 -7.43 -19.24 -26.56
C ALA A 56 -8.03 -20.22 -25.54
N VAL A 57 -9.36 -20.19 -25.38
CA VAL A 57 -10.10 -21.09 -24.48
C VAL A 57 -9.79 -22.57 -24.78
N VAL A 58 -9.71 -22.92 -26.06
CA VAL A 58 -9.32 -24.26 -26.54
C VAL A 58 -7.86 -24.20 -26.99
N ALA A 59 -6.95 -24.49 -26.07
CA ALA A 59 -5.52 -24.60 -26.34
C ALA A 59 -4.98 -25.91 -25.75
N ALA A 60 -3.98 -26.49 -26.42
CA ALA A 60 -3.31 -27.69 -25.96
C ALA A 60 -2.22 -27.32 -24.94
N ASP A 61 -2.06 -28.14 -23.91
CA ASP A 61 -1.00 -28.00 -22.93
C ASP A 61 0.28 -28.63 -23.51
N LEU A 62 1.34 -27.83 -23.56
CA LEU A 62 2.64 -28.21 -24.13
C LEU A 62 3.59 -28.75 -23.06
N LEU A 63 3.64 -28.06 -21.92
CA LEU A 63 4.57 -28.38 -20.84
C LEU A 63 4.01 -27.95 -19.50
N GLU A 64 4.05 -28.85 -18.52
CA GLU A 64 3.79 -28.51 -17.12
C GLU A 64 5.06 -27.91 -16.50
N VAL A 65 4.91 -26.74 -15.89
CA VAL A 65 5.96 -26.06 -15.12
C VAL A 65 5.56 -25.96 -13.66
N LYS A 66 6.55 -25.93 -12.77
CA LYS A 66 6.39 -25.96 -11.31
C LYS A 66 6.90 -24.69 -10.68
N ARG A 67 6.42 -24.41 -9.46
CA ARG A 67 6.89 -23.27 -8.67
C ARG A 67 8.43 -23.25 -8.59
N GLY A 68 9.01 -22.10 -8.90
CA GLY A 68 10.45 -21.87 -8.89
C GLY A 68 11.11 -22.04 -10.26
N ASP A 69 10.43 -22.63 -11.25
CA ASP A 69 10.97 -22.76 -12.60
C ASP A 69 11.19 -21.36 -13.21
N GLN A 70 12.31 -21.21 -13.92
CA GLN A 70 12.65 -19.99 -14.64
C GLN A 70 12.27 -20.10 -16.11
N LEU A 71 11.66 -19.04 -16.63
CA LEU A 71 11.19 -18.91 -17.99
C LEU A 71 11.78 -17.63 -18.58
N ASP A 72 12.13 -17.66 -19.86
CA ASP A 72 12.49 -16.43 -20.58
C ASP A 72 11.20 -15.85 -21.17
N VAL A 73 10.85 -14.62 -20.82
CA VAL A 73 9.70 -13.92 -21.39
C VAL A 73 10.10 -13.46 -22.79
N ILE A 74 9.22 -13.62 -23.77
CA ILE A 74 9.50 -13.24 -25.17
C ILE A 74 8.55 -12.11 -25.59
N ASP A 75 7.29 -12.22 -25.18
CA ASP A 75 6.21 -11.32 -25.58
C ASP A 75 5.09 -11.30 -24.53
N SER A 76 4.17 -10.35 -24.64
CA SER A 76 2.99 -10.23 -23.78
C SER A 76 1.75 -9.86 -24.58
N MET A 77 0.59 -10.41 -24.22
CA MET A 77 -0.69 -10.14 -24.88
C MET A 77 -1.82 -10.06 -23.84
N GLU A 78 -2.68 -9.05 -23.92
CA GLU A 78 -3.92 -8.99 -23.13
C GLU A 78 -5.06 -9.60 -23.97
N PHE A 79 -5.66 -10.70 -23.49
CA PHE A 79 -6.79 -11.37 -24.13
C PHE A 79 -7.88 -11.64 -23.09
N GLU A 80 -9.13 -11.24 -23.38
CA GLU A 80 -10.27 -11.37 -22.47
C GLU A 80 -10.00 -10.85 -21.04
N LYS A 81 -9.25 -9.74 -20.92
CA LYS A 81 -8.84 -9.10 -19.65
C LYS A 81 -7.85 -9.94 -18.81
N VAL A 82 -7.27 -10.98 -19.40
CA VAL A 82 -6.19 -11.76 -18.81
C VAL A 82 -4.91 -11.39 -19.54
N LEU A 83 -3.86 -11.05 -18.79
CA LEU A 83 -2.54 -10.85 -19.34
C LEU A 83 -1.87 -12.22 -19.52
N TRP A 84 -1.33 -12.46 -20.70
CA TRP A 84 -0.59 -13.66 -21.07
C TRP A 84 0.83 -13.29 -21.43
N TYR A 85 1.78 -14.12 -21.01
CA TYR A 85 3.16 -14.02 -21.45
C TYR A 85 3.48 -15.14 -22.42
N ARG A 86 4.10 -14.81 -23.54
CA ARG A 86 4.79 -15.80 -24.35
C ARG A 86 6.13 -16.06 -23.71
N VAL A 87 6.42 -17.32 -23.43
CA VAL A 87 7.58 -17.75 -22.66
C VAL A 87 8.34 -18.85 -23.40
N ARG A 88 9.63 -18.93 -23.15
CA ARG A 88 10.48 -20.08 -23.47
C ARG A 88 10.87 -20.78 -22.17
N ALA A 89 10.54 -22.05 -22.07
CA ALA A 89 11.01 -22.90 -20.98
C ALA A 89 12.49 -23.25 -21.16
N ARG A 90 13.17 -23.52 -20.04
CA ARG A 90 14.58 -23.95 -20.02
C ARG A 90 14.73 -25.47 -20.00
N ASP A 91 13.80 -26.17 -20.64
CA ASP A 91 13.87 -27.61 -20.90
C ASP A 91 14.78 -27.91 -22.11
N GLU A 92 15.05 -29.20 -22.35
CA GLU A 92 15.92 -29.64 -23.45
C GLU A 92 15.40 -29.20 -24.83
N MET A 93 14.07 -29.11 -24.98
CA MET A 93 13.41 -28.72 -26.24
C MET A 93 13.20 -27.20 -26.37
N GLN A 94 13.55 -26.41 -25.35
CA GLN A 94 13.33 -24.96 -25.31
C GLN A 94 11.86 -24.62 -25.65
N THR A 95 10.94 -25.31 -25.01
CA THR A 95 9.51 -25.29 -25.33
C THR A 95 8.97 -23.87 -25.22
N GLU A 96 8.42 -23.35 -26.32
CA GLU A 96 7.79 -22.05 -26.36
C GLU A 96 6.26 -22.15 -26.33
N GLY A 97 5.62 -21.27 -25.58
CA GLY A 97 4.17 -21.15 -25.58
C GLY A 97 3.69 -20.00 -24.72
N TRP A 98 2.42 -20.04 -24.34
CA TRP A 98 1.76 -19.00 -23.57
C TRP A 98 1.45 -19.47 -22.16
N ILE A 99 1.70 -18.60 -21.18
CA ILE A 99 1.36 -18.82 -19.78
C ILE A 99 0.64 -17.59 -19.24
N GLU A 100 -0.39 -17.80 -18.43
CA GLU A 100 -1.11 -16.69 -17.80
C GLU A 100 -0.21 -15.95 -16.81
N ALA A 101 -0.27 -14.62 -16.81
CA ALA A 101 0.52 -13.77 -15.94
C ALA A 101 0.29 -14.05 -14.45
N GLN A 102 -0.89 -14.55 -14.06
CA GLN A 102 -1.15 -14.92 -12.66
C GLN A 102 -0.31 -16.09 -12.15
N ASN A 103 0.28 -16.89 -13.04
CA ASN A 103 1.08 -18.05 -12.70
C ASN A 103 2.58 -17.76 -12.59
N VAL A 104 3.02 -16.56 -13.00
CA VAL A 104 4.44 -16.18 -13.05
C VAL A 104 4.67 -14.77 -12.48
N ILE A 105 5.88 -14.50 -12.02
CA ILE A 105 6.33 -13.15 -11.65
C ILE A 105 7.56 -12.80 -12.47
N THR A 106 7.57 -11.64 -13.12
CA THR A 106 8.73 -11.17 -13.89
C THR A 106 9.85 -10.68 -12.98
N SER A 107 11.10 -10.73 -13.44
CA SER A 107 12.26 -10.29 -12.65
C SER A 107 12.22 -8.80 -12.36
N ASP A 108 11.72 -8.00 -13.31
CA ASP A 108 11.51 -6.58 -13.05
C ASP A 108 10.49 -6.34 -11.92
N THR A 109 9.35 -7.02 -11.95
CA THR A 109 8.31 -6.94 -10.92
C THR A 109 8.85 -7.38 -9.55
N LEU A 110 9.56 -8.51 -9.52
CA LEU A 110 10.14 -9.03 -8.29
C LEU A 110 11.19 -8.06 -7.73
N ARG A 111 12.05 -7.50 -8.59
CA ARG A 111 13.07 -6.50 -8.22
C ARG A 111 12.43 -5.25 -7.61
N ARG A 112 11.42 -4.66 -8.26
CA ARG A 112 10.70 -3.49 -7.72
C ARG A 112 10.11 -3.77 -6.33
N SER A 113 9.57 -4.97 -6.12
CA SER A 113 9.07 -5.39 -4.81
C SER A 113 10.19 -5.57 -3.78
N GLN A 114 11.33 -6.13 -4.18
CA GLN A 114 12.51 -6.28 -3.32
C GLN A 114 13.13 -4.93 -2.93
N GLU A 115 13.14 -3.95 -3.83
CA GLU A 115 13.59 -2.58 -3.54
C GLU A 115 12.76 -1.97 -2.41
N ILE A 116 11.42 -2.09 -2.49
CA ILE A 116 10.50 -1.64 -1.44
C ILE A 116 10.75 -2.39 -0.13
N ALA A 117 10.99 -3.69 -0.19
CA ALA A 117 11.30 -4.50 0.99
C ALA A 117 12.63 -4.09 1.65
N GLY A 118 13.62 -3.68 0.84
CA GLY A 118 14.91 -3.17 1.30
C GLY A 118 14.80 -1.88 2.11
N GLU A 119 13.76 -1.06 1.85
CA GLU A 119 13.51 0.17 2.61
C GLU A 119 13.07 -0.09 4.06
N PHE A 120 12.64 -1.31 4.41
CA PHE A 120 12.15 -1.61 5.76
C PHE A 120 13.28 -1.72 6.80
N GLY A 121 14.48 -2.16 6.41
CA GLY A 121 15.58 -2.44 7.35
C GLY A 121 15.13 -3.29 8.53
N ASP A 122 15.50 -2.87 9.75
CA ASP A 122 15.12 -3.53 11.01
C ASP A 122 13.79 -3.03 11.60
N GLN A 123 12.98 -2.32 10.80
CA GLN A 123 11.72 -1.76 11.28
C GLN A 123 10.74 -2.87 11.68
N VAL A 124 10.12 -2.69 12.84
CA VAL A 124 9.03 -3.55 13.32
C VAL A 124 7.72 -3.14 12.62
N PRO A 125 6.88 -4.10 12.21
CA PRO A 125 5.55 -3.83 11.66
C PRO A 125 4.73 -2.95 12.58
N GLN A 126 4.13 -1.90 12.07
CA GLN A 126 3.31 -0.96 12.83
C GLN A 126 1.90 -1.50 13.12
N ALA A 127 1.40 -2.37 12.25
CA ALA A 127 0.11 -3.02 12.37
C ALA A 127 0.11 -4.32 11.55
N THR A 128 -0.97 -5.08 11.66
CA THR A 128 -1.25 -6.24 10.80
C THR A 128 -2.60 -6.06 10.13
N GLY A 129 -2.75 -6.66 8.95
CA GLY A 129 -3.97 -6.52 8.15
C GLY A 129 -4.31 -7.75 7.34
N ILE A 130 -5.54 -7.74 6.84
CA ILE A 130 -6.08 -8.74 5.92
C ILE A 130 -6.79 -8.05 4.76
N ILE A 131 -6.66 -8.64 3.57
CA ILE A 131 -7.40 -8.22 2.37
C ILE A 131 -8.85 -8.70 2.48
N ARG A 132 -9.84 -7.80 2.42
CA ARG A 132 -11.27 -8.15 2.43
C ARG A 132 -11.84 -8.48 1.05
N SER A 133 -11.20 -7.99 0.00
CA SER A 133 -11.57 -8.21 -1.40
C SER A 133 -10.31 -8.13 -2.26
N ALA A 134 -10.25 -8.91 -3.34
CA ALA A 134 -9.05 -8.99 -4.18
C ALA A 134 -8.48 -7.59 -4.50
N SER A 135 -7.16 -7.44 -4.35
CA SER A 135 -6.47 -6.14 -4.32
C SER A 135 -5.17 -6.21 -5.10
N ASN A 136 -4.80 -5.13 -5.78
CA ASN A 136 -3.52 -5.06 -6.45
C ASN A 136 -2.46 -4.57 -5.45
N LEU A 137 -1.42 -5.37 -5.27
CA LEU A 137 -0.16 -4.94 -4.68
C LEU A 137 0.57 -4.06 -5.70
N ARG A 138 0.98 -2.86 -5.28
CA ARG A 138 1.55 -1.86 -6.18
C ARG A 138 2.95 -1.40 -5.77
N SER A 139 3.74 -0.88 -6.71
CA SER A 139 5.04 -0.29 -6.43
C SER A 139 4.95 1.12 -5.84
N ALA A 140 3.83 1.81 -6.06
CA ALA A 140 3.59 3.15 -5.55
C ALA A 140 2.15 3.29 -5.00
N PRO A 141 1.90 4.24 -4.09
CA PRO A 141 0.58 4.47 -3.49
C PRO A 141 -0.35 5.27 -4.44
N ASP A 142 -0.60 4.76 -5.63
CA ASP A 142 -1.48 5.36 -6.63
C ASP A 142 -2.23 4.29 -7.45
N MET A 143 -3.19 4.72 -8.26
CA MET A 143 -4.01 3.81 -9.07
C MET A 143 -3.43 3.52 -10.47
N ASN A 144 -2.21 3.95 -10.79
CA ASN A 144 -1.62 3.74 -12.11
C ASN A 144 -1.41 2.25 -12.38
N ALA A 145 -1.94 1.74 -13.50
CA ALA A 145 -1.85 0.34 -13.90
C ALA A 145 -0.40 -0.17 -14.04
N GLU A 146 0.55 0.70 -14.39
CA GLU A 146 1.97 0.37 -14.52
C GLU A 146 2.65 0.04 -13.18
N ASN A 147 2.03 0.47 -12.08
CA ASN A 147 2.52 0.20 -10.74
C ASN A 147 2.03 -1.13 -10.19
N VAL A 148 1.15 -1.87 -10.88
CA VAL A 148 0.66 -3.16 -10.39
C VAL A 148 1.79 -4.20 -10.42
N LEU A 149 2.16 -4.70 -9.25
CA LEU A 149 3.16 -5.74 -9.07
C LEU A 149 2.51 -7.12 -9.06
N PHE A 150 1.45 -7.27 -8.28
CA PHE A 150 0.83 -8.58 -8.06
C PHE A 150 -0.60 -8.44 -7.60
N LYS A 151 -1.45 -9.44 -7.86
CA LYS A 151 -2.83 -9.44 -7.37
C LYS A 151 -2.95 -10.36 -6.16
N LEU A 152 -3.34 -9.79 -5.02
CA LEU A 152 -3.58 -10.52 -3.79
C LEU A 152 -5.03 -11.00 -3.72
N ALA A 153 -5.19 -12.26 -3.29
CA ALA A 153 -6.49 -12.86 -3.07
C ALA A 153 -7.16 -12.31 -1.79
N ASN A 154 -8.49 -12.40 -1.74
CA ASN A 154 -9.23 -12.18 -0.49
C ASN A 154 -8.72 -13.12 0.61
N GLY A 155 -8.54 -12.59 1.81
CA GLY A 155 -8.02 -13.31 2.96
C GLY A 155 -6.49 -13.29 3.09
N SER A 156 -5.76 -12.73 2.10
CA SER A 156 -4.31 -12.55 2.20
C SER A 156 -3.95 -11.69 3.41
N THR A 157 -3.01 -12.15 4.21
CA THR A 157 -2.55 -11.45 5.43
C THR A 157 -1.21 -10.77 5.18
N PHE A 158 -0.96 -9.69 5.90
CA PHE A 158 0.26 -8.89 5.73
C PHE A 158 0.57 -8.06 6.97
N GLU A 159 1.81 -7.60 7.01
CA GLU A 159 2.34 -6.69 8.02
C GLU A 159 2.41 -5.28 7.43
N ILE A 160 1.89 -4.29 8.14
CA ILE A 160 1.88 -2.90 7.71
C ILE A 160 3.14 -2.23 8.26
N MET A 161 3.98 -1.73 7.36
CA MET A 161 5.22 -1.03 7.70
C MET A 161 5.00 0.48 7.78
N GLU A 162 4.22 1.04 6.87
CA GLU A 162 3.93 2.48 6.77
C GLU A 162 2.53 2.68 6.18
N TRP A 163 1.97 3.87 6.34
CA TRP A 163 0.85 4.31 5.49
C TRP A 163 1.03 5.73 5.02
N ARG A 164 0.24 6.10 4.01
CA ARG A 164 0.20 7.43 3.43
C ARG A 164 -1.23 7.85 3.13
N PHE A 165 -1.52 9.13 3.36
CA PHE A 165 -2.74 9.77 2.84
C PHE A 165 -2.43 10.34 1.47
N VAL A 166 -3.22 9.93 0.50
CA VAL A 166 -3.16 10.41 -0.88
C VAL A 166 -4.49 11.12 -1.16
N PRO A 167 -4.48 12.35 -1.67
CA PRO A 167 -5.73 13.04 -2.03
C PRO A 167 -6.60 12.15 -2.91
N LYS A 168 -7.92 12.16 -2.67
CA LYS A 168 -8.84 11.35 -3.48
C LYS A 168 -8.86 11.86 -4.91
N GLU A 169 -8.51 10.97 -5.83
CA GLU A 169 -8.77 11.12 -7.26
C GLU A 169 -10.08 10.43 -7.61
N GLU A 170 -10.66 10.71 -8.79
CA GLU A 170 -11.82 9.96 -9.30
C GLU A 170 -11.41 8.53 -9.69
N ALA A 171 -11.20 7.69 -8.68
CA ALA A 171 -10.84 6.29 -8.80
C ALA A 171 -12.03 5.37 -8.46
N PRO A 172 -12.10 4.14 -9.02
CA PRO A 172 -13.13 3.18 -8.64
C PRO A 172 -13.03 2.80 -7.15
N ASP A 173 -14.16 2.48 -6.54
CA ASP A 173 -14.22 2.07 -5.12
C ASP A 173 -13.51 0.73 -4.84
N VAL A 174 -13.30 -0.07 -5.88
CA VAL A 174 -12.62 -1.37 -5.84
C VAL A 174 -11.41 -1.30 -6.77
N ASP A 175 -10.23 -1.66 -6.25
CA ASP A 175 -8.96 -1.58 -6.95
C ASP A 175 -8.86 -2.57 -8.13
N ASP A 176 -9.60 -3.68 -8.05
CA ASP A 176 -9.68 -4.72 -9.09
C ASP A 176 -10.84 -4.50 -10.08
N ALA A 177 -11.38 -3.28 -10.18
CA ALA A 177 -12.44 -2.99 -11.14
C ALA A 177 -11.91 -3.11 -12.59
N PRO A 178 -12.67 -3.72 -13.52
CA PRO A 178 -12.25 -3.81 -14.92
C PRO A 178 -11.99 -2.43 -15.54
N LYS A 179 -10.91 -2.29 -16.32
CA LYS A 179 -10.60 -1.07 -17.10
C LYS A 179 -11.88 -0.58 -17.81
N GLY A 180 -12.27 0.67 -17.56
CA GLY A 180 -13.46 1.30 -18.17
C GLY A 180 -14.76 1.20 -17.37
N GLN A 181 -14.81 0.41 -16.28
CA GLN A 181 -15.87 0.57 -15.27
C GLN A 181 -15.48 1.66 -14.27
N VAL A 182 -15.32 2.89 -14.75
CA VAL A 182 -15.69 4.02 -13.90
C VAL A 182 -17.20 3.86 -13.75
N LYS A 183 -17.66 3.21 -12.67
CA LYS A 183 -19.02 3.46 -12.23
C LYS A 183 -19.05 4.97 -12.07
N LYS A 184 -19.68 5.66 -13.03
CA LYS A 184 -20.36 6.93 -12.80
C LYS A 184 -21.48 6.65 -11.79
N GLY A 185 -21.12 6.18 -10.59
CA GLY A 185 -21.73 6.74 -9.43
C GLY A 185 -21.36 8.19 -9.54
N LYS A 186 -22.29 9.01 -10.05
CA LYS A 186 -22.46 10.33 -9.48
C LYS A 186 -22.29 10.09 -7.98
N ARG A 187 -21.15 10.46 -7.40
CA ARG A 187 -21.24 11.17 -6.13
C ARG A 187 -22.10 12.37 -6.52
N SER A 188 -23.42 12.20 -6.40
CA SER A 188 -24.21 13.31 -5.88
C SER A 188 -23.34 13.82 -4.75
N GLU A 189 -22.87 15.06 -4.84
CA GLU A 189 -22.44 15.77 -3.65
C GLU A 189 -23.41 15.33 -2.56
N ASN A 190 -22.92 14.51 -1.62
CA ASN A 190 -23.82 13.83 -0.71
C ASN A 190 -24.54 14.98 0.00
N GLU A 191 -25.86 15.04 -0.04
CA GLU A 191 -26.58 16.20 0.52
C GLU A 191 -26.17 16.38 1.99
N ASP A 192 -25.80 15.29 2.67
CA ASP A 192 -25.17 15.27 3.98
C ASP A 192 -23.80 15.97 4.06
N ILE A 193 -22.93 15.86 3.03
CA ILE A 193 -21.62 16.56 2.98
C ILE A 193 -21.83 18.05 2.71
N LYS A 194 -22.82 18.43 1.88
CA LYS A 194 -23.20 19.83 1.70
C LYS A 194 -23.82 20.41 2.96
N ALA A 195 -24.77 19.70 3.57
CA ALA A 195 -25.41 20.08 4.81
C ALA A 195 -24.40 20.18 5.95
N ALA A 196 -23.41 19.28 6.03
CA ALA A 196 -22.31 19.35 7.00
C ALA A 196 -21.42 20.59 6.76
N LYS A 197 -21.09 20.91 5.50
CA LYS A 197 -20.36 22.14 5.15
C LYS A 197 -21.16 23.41 5.45
N GLU A 198 -22.46 23.40 5.20
CA GLU A 198 -23.39 24.49 5.51
C GLU A 198 -23.62 24.63 7.03
N ALA A 199 -23.54 23.53 7.79
CA ALA A 199 -23.63 23.48 9.25
C ALA A 199 -22.30 23.76 9.96
N GLY A 200 -21.19 23.91 9.22
CA GLY A 200 -19.87 24.18 9.79
C GLY A 200 -19.21 22.98 10.49
N GLU A 201 -19.62 21.75 10.18
CA GLU A 201 -18.97 20.54 10.68
C GLU A 201 -17.55 20.41 10.10
N ALA A 202 -16.60 19.94 10.92
CA ALA A 202 -15.22 19.73 10.48
C ALA A 202 -15.13 18.62 9.42
N ASP A 203 -14.39 18.89 8.33
CA ASP A 203 -14.18 17.92 7.25
C ASP A 203 -13.58 16.60 7.77
N LYS A 204 -14.01 15.47 7.20
CA LYS A 204 -13.49 14.14 7.55
C LYS A 204 -12.35 13.71 6.61
N ILE A 205 -11.42 12.92 7.14
CA ILE A 205 -10.23 12.50 6.38
C ILE A 205 -10.60 11.55 5.25
N ASP A 206 -11.49 10.59 5.51
CA ASP A 206 -12.00 9.65 4.52
C ASP A 206 -12.86 10.29 3.42
N GLU A 207 -13.20 11.58 3.54
CA GLU A 207 -13.83 12.34 2.47
C GLU A 207 -12.79 12.96 1.53
N LYS A 208 -11.64 13.41 2.06
CA LYS A 208 -10.58 14.11 1.32
C LYS A 208 -9.45 13.22 0.82
N TYR A 209 -9.13 12.15 1.54
CA TYR A 209 -7.96 11.32 1.30
C TYR A 209 -8.32 9.84 1.21
N ASP A 210 -7.60 9.13 0.36
CA ASP A 210 -7.47 7.69 0.42
C ASP A 210 -6.21 7.31 1.20
N ILE A 211 -6.33 6.26 2.00
CA ILE A 211 -5.21 5.70 2.74
C ILE A 211 -4.58 4.56 1.94
N TRP A 212 -3.25 4.55 1.89
CA TRP A 212 -2.44 3.53 1.27
C TRP A 212 -1.51 2.92 2.31
N TYR A 213 -1.39 1.60 2.33
CA TYR A 213 -0.54 0.88 3.27
C TYR A 213 0.66 0.29 2.55
N LYS A 214 1.86 0.62 3.01
CA LYS A 214 3.09 -0.05 2.58
C LYS A 214 3.25 -1.30 3.43
N VAL A 215 3.32 -2.45 2.78
CA VAL A 215 3.20 -3.75 3.45
C VAL A 215 4.37 -4.66 3.16
N ARG A 216 4.65 -5.52 4.13
CA ARG A 216 5.52 -6.69 4.03
C ARG A 216 4.65 -7.93 3.97
N LEU A 217 4.98 -8.83 3.04
CA LEU A 217 4.26 -10.06 2.77
C LEU A 217 5.13 -11.26 3.11
N ASP A 218 4.51 -12.28 3.67
CA ASP A 218 5.17 -13.57 3.84
C ASP A 218 5.30 -14.26 2.46
N PRO A 219 6.43 -14.95 2.17
CA PRO A 219 6.61 -15.67 0.91
C PRO A 219 5.52 -16.71 0.59
N SER A 220 4.80 -17.20 1.60
CA SER A 220 3.65 -18.09 1.41
C SER A 220 2.40 -17.37 0.91
N VAL A 221 2.29 -16.06 1.16
CA VAL A 221 1.17 -15.20 0.72
C VAL A 221 1.46 -14.64 -0.67
N SER A 222 2.68 -14.15 -0.89
CA SER A 222 3.07 -13.59 -2.18
C SER A 222 4.57 -13.80 -2.46
N PRO A 223 4.95 -14.13 -3.70
CA PRO A 223 6.35 -14.10 -4.12
C PRO A 223 6.93 -12.69 -4.14
N ALA A 224 6.08 -11.66 -4.25
CA ALA A 224 6.48 -10.25 -4.12
C ALA A 224 6.53 -9.89 -2.63
N PRO A 225 7.73 -9.68 -2.03
CA PRO A 225 7.87 -9.52 -0.58
C PRO A 225 7.26 -8.23 -0.03
N ALA A 226 7.02 -7.21 -0.86
CA ALA A 226 6.51 -5.92 -0.42
C ALA A 226 5.80 -5.11 -1.52
N GLY A 227 5.00 -4.14 -1.10
CA GLY A 227 4.35 -3.17 -1.98
C GLY A 227 3.35 -2.29 -1.24
N TRP A 228 2.53 -1.55 -1.99
CA TRP A 228 1.48 -0.68 -1.51
C TRP A 228 0.10 -1.30 -1.77
N LEU A 229 -0.81 -1.15 -0.80
CA LEU A 229 -2.18 -1.62 -0.87
C LEU A 229 -3.17 -0.49 -0.66
N PHE A 230 -4.26 -0.51 -1.44
CA PHE A 230 -5.33 0.45 -1.31
C PHE A 230 -6.18 0.20 -0.08
N GLY A 231 -6.24 1.18 0.82
CA GLY A 231 -6.73 0.97 2.17
C GLY A 231 -8.21 0.65 2.31
N ARG A 232 -9.04 0.93 1.30
CA ARG A 232 -10.47 0.55 1.33
C ARG A 232 -10.68 -0.97 1.33
N GLN A 233 -9.74 -1.71 0.74
CA GLN A 233 -9.76 -3.18 0.67
C GLN A 233 -9.06 -3.84 1.86
N VAL A 234 -8.43 -3.04 2.72
CA VAL A 234 -7.70 -3.50 3.89
C VAL A 234 -8.61 -3.47 5.13
N GLU A 235 -8.54 -4.53 5.91
CA GLU A 235 -9.03 -4.55 7.28
C GLU A 235 -7.86 -4.73 8.24
N LEU A 236 -7.78 -3.85 9.23
CA LEU A 236 -6.80 -3.91 10.29
C LEU A 236 -7.13 -5.04 11.27
N GLN A 237 -6.18 -5.95 11.49
CA GLN A 237 -6.35 -7.07 12.40
C GLN A 237 -5.98 -6.66 13.83
N VAL A 238 -6.81 -5.80 14.41
CA VAL A 238 -6.64 -5.38 15.81
C VAL A 238 -6.77 -6.61 16.73
N PRO A 239 -5.80 -6.85 17.63
CA PRO A 239 -5.85 -7.96 18.59
C PRO A 239 -7.13 -7.93 19.43
N SER A 240 -7.72 -9.10 19.64
CA SER A 240 -9.05 -9.25 20.28
C SER A 240 -9.09 -8.81 21.73
N ASP A 241 -7.95 -8.82 22.42
CA ASP A 241 -7.82 -8.37 23.81
C ASP A 241 -7.82 -6.84 23.93
N ILE A 242 -7.49 -6.10 22.86
CA ILE A 242 -7.48 -4.63 22.87
C ILE A 242 -8.53 -3.96 22.00
N VAL A 243 -9.21 -4.70 21.10
CA VAL A 243 -10.19 -4.13 20.16
C VAL A 243 -11.30 -3.33 20.85
N PHE A 244 -11.69 -3.73 22.07
CA PHE A 244 -12.72 -3.06 22.86
C PHE A 244 -12.31 -1.69 23.41
N PHE A 245 -11.01 -1.35 23.41
CA PHE A 245 -10.53 -0.02 23.80
C PHE A 245 -10.56 0.99 22.66
N GLN A 246 -10.94 0.58 21.46
CA GLN A 246 -11.12 1.49 20.34
C GLN A 246 -12.37 2.36 20.57
N ALA A 247 -12.17 3.64 20.86
CA ALA A 247 -13.26 4.59 21.06
C ALA A 247 -14.01 4.86 19.74
N ASN A 248 -15.32 5.14 19.80
CA ASN A 248 -16.19 5.28 18.61
C ASN A 248 -15.63 6.20 17.51
N ASN A 249 -14.92 7.27 17.88
CA ASN A 249 -14.42 8.28 16.93
C ASN A 249 -12.89 8.24 16.76
N LYS A 250 -12.21 7.22 17.28
CA LYS A 250 -10.78 6.99 17.10
C LYS A 250 -10.54 5.59 16.57
N LYS A 251 -9.78 5.46 15.48
CA LYS A 251 -9.34 4.17 14.97
C LYS A 251 -7.94 3.88 15.45
N PHE A 252 -7.66 2.63 15.79
CA PHE A 252 -6.27 2.22 16.01
C PHE A 252 -5.56 2.23 14.68
N VAL A 253 -4.35 2.74 14.72
CA VAL A 253 -3.50 2.84 13.54
C VAL A 253 -2.22 2.02 13.77
N THR A 254 -1.66 2.02 14.99
CA THR A 254 -0.50 1.20 15.35
C THR A 254 -0.70 0.52 16.69
N TRP A 255 -0.17 -0.68 16.86
CA TRP A 255 -0.10 -1.37 18.14
C TRP A 255 1.18 -2.19 18.28
N GLN A 256 1.79 -2.14 19.46
CA GLN A 256 2.99 -2.91 19.80
C GLN A 256 2.86 -3.56 21.17
N ARG A 257 3.29 -4.82 21.30
CA ARG A 257 3.38 -5.48 22.61
C ARG A 257 4.62 -5.00 23.37
N LEU A 258 4.40 -4.58 24.60
CA LEU A 258 5.44 -4.20 25.57
C LEU A 258 6.03 -5.41 26.29
N ASP A 259 5.37 -6.55 26.27
CA ASP A 259 5.80 -7.77 26.95
C ASP A 259 6.37 -8.83 26.00
N ALA A 260 6.32 -8.62 24.69
CA ALA A 260 6.99 -9.48 23.72
C ALA A 260 8.50 -9.25 23.77
N ASP A 261 9.29 -10.27 24.11
CA ASP A 261 10.71 -10.25 23.74
C ASP A 261 10.77 -10.09 22.22
N THR A 262 11.64 -9.19 21.76
CA THR A 262 11.64 -8.52 20.44
C THR A 262 11.72 -9.42 19.20
N ASP A 263 11.52 -10.73 19.34
CA ASP A 263 11.61 -11.72 18.28
C ASP A 263 10.21 -12.18 17.82
N LYS A 264 9.69 -11.49 16.80
CA LYS A 264 8.84 -12.04 15.73
C LYS A 264 7.59 -12.85 16.13
N GLY A 265 6.93 -12.50 17.22
CA GLY A 265 5.62 -13.08 17.57
C GLY A 265 4.47 -12.26 17.00
N ALA A 266 3.96 -12.62 15.81
CA ALA A 266 2.65 -12.14 15.38
C ALA A 266 1.62 -12.49 16.46
N VAL A 267 0.95 -11.47 17.01
CA VAL A 267 -0.05 -11.67 18.06
C VAL A 267 -1.27 -12.29 17.42
N THR A 268 -1.43 -13.61 17.60
CA THR A 268 -2.61 -14.34 17.14
C THR A 268 -3.79 -14.12 18.08
N LYS A 269 -5.01 -14.39 17.61
CA LYS A 269 -6.25 -14.36 18.43
C LYS A 269 -6.19 -15.23 19.70
N ALA A 270 -5.26 -16.18 19.79
CA ALA A 270 -5.08 -17.07 20.94
C ALA A 270 -3.97 -16.62 21.91
N SER A 271 -3.38 -15.44 21.69
CA SER A 271 -2.32 -14.92 22.56
C SER A 271 -2.89 -14.54 23.92
N THR A 272 -2.13 -14.81 25.00
CA THR A 272 -2.47 -14.31 26.34
C THR A 272 -2.57 -12.78 26.32
N PRO A 273 -3.52 -12.18 27.07
CA PRO A 273 -3.61 -10.74 27.21
C PRO A 273 -2.25 -10.12 27.56
N GLY A 274 -1.87 -9.09 26.82
CA GLY A 274 -0.53 -8.50 26.87
C GLY A 274 -0.51 -7.06 27.38
N ASN A 275 0.68 -6.47 27.41
CA ASN A 275 0.84 -5.03 27.64
C ASN A 275 1.03 -4.35 26.29
N TRP A 276 0.42 -3.19 26.07
CA TRP A 276 0.29 -2.61 24.73
C TRP A 276 0.62 -1.12 24.71
N VAL A 277 1.35 -0.69 23.67
CA VAL A 277 1.35 0.70 23.20
C VAL A 277 0.45 0.77 21.98
N ILE A 278 -0.48 1.71 21.98
CA ILE A 278 -1.48 1.89 20.94
C ILE A 278 -1.43 3.33 20.48
N LEU A 279 -1.30 3.52 19.16
CA LEU A 279 -1.49 4.81 18.52
C LEU A 279 -2.85 4.80 17.83
N SER A 280 -3.60 5.89 18.02
CA SER A 280 -4.95 6.05 17.49
C SER A 280 -5.10 7.38 16.79
N ARG A 281 -6.09 7.45 15.91
CA ARG A 281 -6.35 8.64 15.12
C ARG A 281 -7.85 8.91 15.02
N THR A 282 -8.22 10.18 15.15
CA THR A 282 -9.56 10.65 14.82
C THR A 282 -9.76 10.78 13.31
N ASN A 283 -11.01 10.67 12.85
CA ASN A 283 -11.38 10.87 11.46
C ASN A 283 -11.75 12.33 11.13
N LEU A 284 -11.01 13.29 11.68
CA LEU A 284 -11.17 14.72 11.39
C LEU A 284 -9.92 15.25 10.71
N VAL A 285 -10.10 16.05 9.67
CA VAL A 285 -9.01 16.79 9.01
C VAL A 285 -8.47 17.80 10.02
N LYS A 286 -7.17 17.71 10.30
CA LYS A 286 -6.50 18.58 11.27
C LYS A 286 -5.48 19.49 10.62
N ALA A 287 -4.97 19.12 9.45
CA ALA A 287 -3.87 19.80 8.82
C ALA A 287 -4.23 21.26 8.50
N ILE A 288 -3.45 22.17 9.07
CA ILE A 288 -3.50 23.60 8.73
C ILE A 288 -2.59 23.87 7.52
N ASP A 289 -1.54 23.06 7.36
CA ASP A 289 -0.49 23.15 6.34
C ASP A 289 -0.57 22.03 5.28
N GLY A 290 -1.70 21.32 5.20
CA GLY A 290 -1.92 20.21 4.27
C GLY A 290 -1.25 18.89 4.65
N VAL A 291 -0.53 18.85 5.78
CA VAL A 291 0.21 17.69 6.26
C VAL A 291 -0.51 17.06 7.47
N GLU A 292 -1.33 16.04 7.20
CA GLU A 292 -2.08 15.32 8.23
C GLU A 292 -1.18 14.49 9.16
N PRO A 293 -1.42 14.45 10.48
CA PRO A 293 -0.71 13.54 11.38
C PRO A 293 -1.06 12.09 11.05
N ASP A 294 -0.17 11.15 11.33
CA ASP A 294 -0.47 9.72 11.23
C ASP A 294 -1.36 9.25 12.37
N PHE A 295 -1.14 9.81 13.57
CA PHE A 295 -1.89 9.55 14.79
C PHE A 295 -2.04 10.80 15.64
N ASP A 296 -3.06 10.81 16.49
CA ASP A 296 -3.36 11.93 17.41
C ASP A 296 -3.65 11.52 18.86
N GLY A 297 -3.70 10.22 19.13
CA GLY A 297 -3.85 9.67 20.46
C GLY A 297 -2.80 8.61 20.71
N ILE A 298 -2.27 8.60 21.92
CA ILE A 298 -1.31 7.61 22.39
C ILE A 298 -1.90 7.02 23.67
N VAL A 299 -1.99 5.70 23.74
CA VAL A 299 -2.50 4.98 24.90
C VAL A 299 -1.56 3.83 25.21
N VAL A 300 -1.23 3.66 26.49
CA VAL A 300 -0.48 2.53 27.00
C VAL A 300 -1.37 1.76 27.96
N LEU A 301 -1.61 0.49 27.65
CA LEU A 301 -2.41 -0.43 28.44
C LEU A 301 -1.51 -1.50 29.06
N ALA A 302 -1.85 -1.91 30.27
CA ALA A 302 -1.25 -3.08 30.88
C ALA A 302 -2.33 -4.01 31.40
N PHE A 303 -2.09 -5.31 31.24
CA PHE A 303 -2.96 -6.34 31.75
C PHE A 303 -2.52 -6.74 33.16
N ASP A 304 -3.43 -6.66 34.12
CA ASP A 304 -3.24 -7.22 35.44
C ASP A 304 -3.72 -8.68 35.46
N LYS A 305 -2.79 -9.60 35.66
CA LYS A 305 -3.08 -11.04 35.69
C LYS A 305 -3.90 -11.46 36.92
N TYR A 306 -3.87 -10.69 38.00
CA TYR A 306 -4.60 -11.01 39.24
C TYR A 306 -6.06 -10.55 39.13
N ASP A 307 -6.26 -9.34 38.64
CA ASP A 307 -7.60 -8.76 38.45
C ASP A 307 -8.23 -9.16 37.11
N GLN A 308 -7.49 -9.89 36.27
CA GLN A 308 -7.85 -10.27 34.90
C GLN A 308 -8.40 -9.10 34.07
N SER A 309 -7.84 -7.91 34.28
CA SER A 309 -8.36 -6.68 33.71
C SER A 309 -7.25 -5.76 33.24
N TYR A 310 -7.59 -4.92 32.28
CA TYR A 310 -6.69 -3.89 31.78
C TYR A 310 -6.79 -2.63 32.63
N TYR A 311 -5.63 -2.01 32.87
CA TYR A 311 -5.55 -0.64 33.37
C TYR A 311 -4.75 0.23 32.41
N THR A 312 -5.13 1.51 32.33
CA THR A 312 -4.37 2.49 31.57
C THR A 312 -3.14 2.90 32.35
N VAL A 313 -1.96 2.64 31.80
CA VAL A 313 -0.67 3.04 32.37
C VAL A 313 -0.39 4.50 32.06
N TRP A 314 -0.66 4.89 30.81
CA TRP A 314 -0.45 6.24 30.34
C TRP A 314 -1.40 6.52 29.17
N ARG A 315 -1.86 7.75 29.04
CA ARG A 315 -2.56 8.26 27.87
C ARG A 315 -2.31 9.75 27.75
N ASN A 316 -2.50 10.30 26.55
CA ASN A 316 -2.56 11.76 26.40
C ASN A 316 -3.65 12.33 27.34
N PRO A 317 -3.44 13.54 27.91
CA PRO A 317 -4.42 14.19 28.76
C PRO A 317 -5.80 14.29 28.08
N PRO A 318 -6.91 14.25 28.85
CA PRO A 318 -8.24 14.44 28.29
C PRO A 318 -8.34 15.76 27.51
N ASN A 319 -9.08 15.75 26.40
CA ASN A 319 -9.27 16.92 25.52
C ASN A 319 -7.98 17.52 24.96
N THR A 320 -6.92 16.72 24.87
CA THR A 320 -5.70 17.06 24.15
C THR A 320 -5.44 16.03 23.07
N ASP A 321 -4.89 16.48 21.96
CA ASP A 321 -4.36 15.65 20.91
C ASP A 321 -2.86 15.89 20.78
N VAL A 322 -2.17 14.91 20.21
CA VAL A 322 -0.79 15.08 19.73
C VAL A 322 -0.78 15.13 18.21
N TRP A 323 0.31 15.58 17.63
CA TRP A 323 0.55 15.44 16.20
C TRP A 323 1.72 14.51 15.96
N GLY A 324 1.38 13.27 15.64
CA GLY A 324 2.35 12.18 15.55
C GLY A 324 2.66 11.74 14.13
N ARG A 325 3.89 11.24 13.92
CA ARG A 325 4.31 10.52 12.70
C ARG A 325 4.87 9.15 13.04
N LEU A 326 4.58 8.19 12.18
CA LEU A 326 5.20 6.87 12.21
C LEU A 326 6.70 6.93 11.85
N PRO A 327 7.48 5.91 12.21
CA PRO A 327 7.10 4.71 12.97
C PRO A 327 7.15 4.90 14.50
N LEU A 328 6.34 4.12 15.21
CA LEU A 328 6.58 3.73 16.59
C LEU A 328 7.76 2.74 16.64
N ARG A 329 8.83 3.14 17.32
CA ARG A 329 10.01 2.31 17.55
C ARG A 329 10.00 1.73 18.95
N MET A 330 10.35 0.46 19.06
CA MET A 330 10.48 -0.26 20.32
C MET A 330 11.95 -0.59 20.55
N ASP A 331 12.46 -0.24 21.73
CA ASP A 331 13.83 -0.53 22.15
C ASP A 331 13.84 -1.20 23.52
N GLY A 332 14.91 -1.95 23.82
CA GLY A 332 15.10 -2.63 25.11
C GLY A 332 14.61 -4.08 25.12
N ARG A 333 14.91 -4.78 26.23
CA ARG A 333 14.61 -6.21 26.43
C ARG A 333 14.12 -6.46 27.85
N GLY A 334 13.30 -7.49 28.04
CA GLY A 334 12.74 -7.82 29.34
C GLY A 334 11.89 -6.69 29.92
N ASP A 335 12.15 -6.32 31.17
CA ASP A 335 11.32 -5.36 31.92
C ASP A 335 11.69 -3.89 31.69
N ASN A 336 12.82 -3.61 31.05
CA ASN A 336 13.27 -2.25 30.73
C ASN A 336 13.13 -2.02 29.23
N LYS A 337 12.00 -1.43 28.84
CA LYS A 337 11.73 -1.09 27.44
C LYS A 337 11.53 0.39 27.29
N THR A 338 11.77 0.88 26.10
CA THR A 338 11.40 2.23 25.72
C THR A 338 10.66 2.20 24.41
N PHE A 339 9.74 3.12 24.22
CA PHE A 339 9.16 3.34 22.91
C PHE A 339 9.40 4.78 22.47
N THR A 340 9.70 4.97 21.19
CA THR A 340 10.02 6.26 20.61
C THR A 340 9.05 6.56 19.48
N ILE A 341 8.50 7.77 19.49
CA ILE A 341 7.58 8.28 18.45
C ILE A 341 8.00 9.68 18.02
N LYS A 342 7.66 10.07 16.79
CA LYS A 342 7.91 11.43 16.30
C LYS A 342 6.70 12.30 16.59
N LEU A 343 6.88 13.40 17.32
CA LEU A 343 5.83 14.36 17.64
C LEU A 343 6.16 15.75 17.11
N ARG A 344 5.13 16.44 16.61
CA ARG A 344 5.23 17.82 16.13
C ARG A 344 5.16 18.78 17.31
N ASN A 345 6.14 19.67 17.41
CA ASN A 345 6.15 20.75 18.40
C ASN A 345 5.33 21.96 17.92
N ASN A 346 5.16 22.95 18.80
CA ASN A 346 4.44 24.19 18.50
C ASN A 346 5.06 25.02 17.37
N ASN A 347 6.36 24.85 17.09
CA ASN A 347 7.05 25.51 15.98
C ASN A 347 6.86 24.75 14.65
N GLY A 348 6.11 23.65 14.67
CA GLY A 348 5.83 22.81 13.52
C GLY A 348 6.93 21.82 13.15
N SER A 349 8.03 21.76 13.90
CA SER A 349 9.13 20.80 13.70
C SER A 349 8.82 19.46 14.35
N MET A 350 9.41 18.37 13.84
CA MET A 350 9.20 17.01 14.33
C MET A 350 10.37 16.58 15.22
N ASP A 351 10.06 16.15 16.45
CA ASP A 351 11.06 15.70 17.42
C ASP A 351 10.78 14.24 17.84
N ASP A 352 11.85 13.46 18.05
CA ASP A 352 11.76 12.11 18.60
C ASP A 352 11.50 12.18 20.12
N LYS A 353 10.44 11.50 20.57
CA LYS A 353 10.01 11.44 21.97
C LYS A 353 10.04 10.03 22.50
N ARG A 354 10.93 9.82 23.47
CA ARG A 354 11.21 8.54 24.10
C ARG A 354 10.46 8.42 25.42
N PHE A 355 9.66 7.37 25.53
CA PHE A 355 8.94 6.98 26.73
C PHE A 355 9.63 5.80 27.39
N ILE A 356 9.82 5.87 28.70
CA ILE A 356 10.46 4.80 29.47
C ILE A 356 9.39 3.93 30.10
N VAL A 357 9.42 2.63 29.79
CA VAL A 357 8.51 1.62 30.31
C VAL A 357 9.26 0.74 31.31
N PHE A 358 8.73 0.62 32.52
CA PHE A 358 9.33 -0.18 33.58
C PHE A 358 8.26 -0.79 34.49
N LYS A 359 8.64 -1.82 35.26
CA LYS A 359 7.79 -2.40 36.30
C LYS A 359 8.12 -1.79 37.66
N ASP A 360 7.10 -1.33 38.37
CA ASP A 360 7.15 -0.90 39.77
C ASP A 360 6.18 -1.75 40.59
N LYS A 361 6.70 -2.53 41.55
CA LYS A 361 5.91 -3.41 42.45
C LYS A 361 4.84 -4.22 41.69
N ASN A 362 5.24 -4.91 40.63
CA ASN A 362 4.40 -5.70 39.72
C ASN A 362 3.41 -4.93 38.83
N ARG A 363 3.38 -3.60 38.87
CA ARG A 363 2.59 -2.78 37.94
C ARG A 363 3.49 -2.13 36.90
N LEU A 364 3.00 -2.08 35.67
CA LEU A 364 3.68 -1.35 34.60
C LEU A 364 3.51 0.15 34.82
N ARG A 365 4.59 0.89 34.61
CA ARG A 365 4.65 2.35 34.67
C ARG A 365 5.31 2.86 33.40
N VAL A 366 4.94 4.09 33.03
CA VAL A 366 5.55 4.83 31.95
C VAL A 366 5.99 6.19 32.47
N THR A 367 7.26 6.51 32.25
CA THR A 367 7.77 7.89 32.39
C THR A 367 7.78 8.53 31.00
N PRO A 368 6.89 9.49 30.72
CA PRO A 368 6.94 10.26 29.49
C PRO A 368 8.15 11.23 29.50
N PRO A 369 8.56 11.77 28.34
CA PRO A 369 9.59 12.82 28.30
C PRO A 369 9.09 14.07 29.03
N GLU A 370 10.00 14.79 29.70
CA GLU A 370 9.66 15.93 30.57
C GLU A 370 8.92 17.05 29.84
N ASP A 371 9.20 17.22 28.55
CA ASP A 371 8.64 18.27 27.71
C ASP A 371 7.39 17.82 26.92
N ILE A 372 6.83 16.64 27.21
CA ILE A 372 5.67 16.08 26.47
C ILE A 372 4.48 17.06 26.39
N ALA A 373 4.28 17.89 27.41
CA ALA A 373 3.20 18.88 27.45
C ALA A 373 3.32 19.95 26.34
N GLN A 374 4.51 20.17 25.79
CA GLN A 374 4.74 21.10 24.68
C GLN A 374 4.30 20.54 23.32
N TYR A 375 3.95 19.26 23.26
CA TYR A 375 3.55 18.53 22.05
C TYR A 375 2.06 18.20 22.04
N THR A 376 1.33 18.63 23.07
CA THR A 376 -0.12 18.47 23.17
C THR A 376 -0.81 19.75 22.75
N SER A 377 -1.80 19.62 21.87
CA SER A 377 -2.70 20.71 21.47
C SER A 377 -4.10 20.44 22.00
N PRO A 378 -4.90 21.48 22.32
CA PRO A 378 -6.31 21.29 22.67
C PRO A 378 -7.04 20.61 21.53
N THR A 379 -7.86 19.61 21.83
CA THR A 379 -8.76 19.02 20.83
C THR A 379 -9.75 20.11 20.38
N PRO A 380 -9.95 20.32 19.07
CA PRO A 380 -10.95 21.27 18.58
C PRO A 380 -12.31 20.96 19.20
N LYS A 381 -12.99 21.99 19.73
CA LYS A 381 -14.37 21.82 20.19
C LYS A 381 -15.24 21.50 18.98
N ARG A 382 -16.05 20.44 19.13
CA ARG A 382 -17.02 20.01 18.12
C ARG A 382 -18.18 20.97 18.02
#